data_AF-A0A7C4S9G2-F1
#
_entry.id   AF-A0A7C4S9G2-F1
#
_cell.length_a   1.000
_cell.length_b   1.000
_cell.length_c   1.000
_cell.angle_alpha   90.00
_cell.angle_beta   90.00
_cell.angle_gamma   90.00
#
_symmetry.space_group_name_H-M   'P 1'
#
loop_
_entity.id
_entity.type
_entity.pdbx_description
1 polymer ?
#
loop_
_entity_poly.entity_id
_entity_poly.type
_entity_poly.pdbx_seq_one_letter_code
_entity_poly.pdbx_strand_id
1 'polypeptide(L)'
;MYVTSLDLGVLEGYLTTFYGAYTISANNLGFILSTVAEDVRLTYPIAFMEILIGASVFSEKISYVIGERLAILSPLKLSSSLLSSSILSWMLTQIGIPAALTQIMLGGLVGAALSSPISITIF
;
A
#
# COMPACT_ATOMS: atom_id res chain seq x y z
N MET A 1 -21.50 8.41 22.97
CA MET A 1 -21.38 8.69 21.51
C MET A 1 -19.92 8.61 21.03
N TYR A 2 -19.13 7.64 21.51
CA TYR A 2 -17.72 7.42 21.13
C TYR A 2 -17.48 6.05 20.46
N VAL A 3 -18.47 5.16 20.50
CA VAL A 3 -18.34 3.78 20.01
C VAL A 3 -18.47 3.72 18.48
N THR A 4 -19.25 4.63 17.87
CA THR A 4 -19.49 4.63 16.42
C THR A 4 -18.32 5.16 15.59
N SER A 5 -17.50 6.06 16.12
CA SER A 5 -16.34 6.62 15.41
C SER A 5 -15.14 5.65 15.38
N LEU A 6 -15.01 4.78 16.38
CA LEU A 6 -13.95 3.79 16.44
C LEU A 6 -14.17 2.68 15.38
N ASP A 7 -15.41 2.22 15.21
CA ASP A 7 -15.78 1.22 14.20
C ASP A 7 -15.61 1.74 12.77
N LEU A 8 -15.97 3.01 12.51
CA LEU A 8 -15.80 3.63 11.20
C LEU A 8 -14.33 3.74 10.79
N GLY A 9 -13.45 4.14 11.70
CA GLY A 9 -12.01 4.27 11.41
C GLY A 9 -11.35 2.91 11.10
N VAL A 10 -11.78 1.85 11.76
CA VAL A 10 -11.30 0.48 11.49
C VAL A 10 -11.76 0.00 10.12
N LEU A 11 -13.03 0.25 9.77
CA LEU A 11 -13.57 -0.09 8.45
C LEU A 11 -12.82 0.65 7.33
N GLU A 12 -12.59 1.95 7.48
CA GLU A 12 -11.79 2.75 6.54
C GLU A 12 -10.38 2.18 6.38
N GLY A 13 -9.74 1.78 7.49
CA GLY A 13 -8.43 1.13 7.47
C GLY A 13 -8.42 -0.17 6.65
N TYR A 14 -9.42 -1.03 6.81
CA TYR A 14 -9.53 -2.27 6.03
C TYR A 14 -9.76 -1.99 4.54
N LEU A 15 -10.67 -1.07 4.20
CA LEU A 15 -10.96 -0.73 2.80
C LEU A 15 -9.73 -0.17 2.10
N THR A 16 -9.01 0.73 2.77
CA THR A 16 -7.81 1.37 2.22
C THR A 16 -6.67 0.37 2.04
N THR A 17 -6.50 -0.54 3.00
CA THR A 17 -5.49 -1.61 2.93
C THR A 17 -5.83 -2.60 1.81
N PHE A 18 -7.11 -2.97 1.66
CA PHE A 18 -7.55 -3.84 0.57
C PHE A 18 -7.29 -3.22 -0.80
N TYR A 19 -7.64 -1.95 -0.98
CA TYR A 19 -7.38 -1.23 -2.22
C TYR A 19 -5.87 -1.08 -2.49
N GLY A 20 -5.07 -0.78 -1.46
CA GLY A 20 -3.61 -0.76 -1.57
C GLY A 20 -3.03 -2.10 -2.00
N ALA A 21 -3.45 -3.21 -1.37
CA ALA A 21 -3.01 -4.54 -1.74
C ALA A 21 -3.35 -4.88 -3.20
N TYR A 22 -4.55 -4.54 -3.66
CA TYR A 22 -4.97 -4.71 -5.06
C TYR A 22 -4.06 -3.94 -6.02
N THR A 23 -3.85 -2.64 -5.79
CA THR A 23 -3.09 -1.77 -6.71
C THR A 23 -1.61 -2.14 -6.78
N ILE A 24 -1.01 -2.47 -5.64
CA ILE A 24 0.36 -2.98 -5.52
C ILE A 24 0.52 -4.28 -6.31
N SER A 25 -0.40 -5.24 -6.08
CA SER A 25 -0.35 -6.54 -6.73
C SER A 25 -0.52 -6.43 -8.24
N ALA A 26 -1.44 -5.57 -8.70
CA ALA A 26 -1.69 -5.36 -10.13
C ALA A 26 -0.47 -4.77 -10.86
N ASN A 27 0.22 -3.78 -10.27
CA ASN A 27 1.42 -3.18 -10.87
C ASN A 27 2.56 -4.21 -10.96
N ASN A 28 2.82 -4.93 -9.86
CA ASN A 28 3.88 -5.93 -9.79
C ASN A 28 3.61 -7.14 -10.71
N LEU A 29 2.37 -7.62 -10.77
CA LEU A 29 1.99 -8.72 -11.65
C LEU A 29 2.15 -8.31 -13.12
N GLY A 30 1.75 -7.10 -13.50
CA GLY A 30 2.01 -6.57 -14.83
C GLY A 30 3.51 -6.51 -15.17
N PHE A 31 4.34 -6.06 -14.23
CA PHE A 31 5.80 -6.06 -14.38
C PHE A 31 6.37 -7.48 -14.56
N ILE A 32 6.05 -8.42 -13.68
CA ILE A 32 6.53 -9.81 -13.77
C ILE A 32 6.13 -10.42 -15.11
N LEU A 33 4.86 -10.31 -15.50
CA LEU A 33 4.37 -10.90 -16.74
C LEU A 33 5.05 -10.29 -17.97
N SER A 34 5.37 -8.99 -17.95
CA SER A 34 6.13 -8.37 -19.06
C SER A 34 7.53 -8.96 -19.25
N THR A 35 8.09 -9.59 -18.21
CA THR A 35 9.43 -10.19 -18.24
C THR A 35 9.45 -11.69 -18.51
N VAL A 36 8.34 -12.41 -18.31
CA VAL A 36 8.30 -13.89 -18.30
C VAL A 36 7.16 -14.51 -19.13
N ALA A 37 6.23 -13.72 -19.68
CA ALA A 37 5.03 -14.29 -20.31
C ALA A 37 5.32 -14.90 -21.69
N GLU A 38 5.58 -16.21 -21.72
CA GLU A 38 5.56 -17.04 -22.93
C GLU A 38 4.19 -17.72 -23.14
N ASP A 39 3.60 -18.28 -22.07
CA ASP A 39 2.23 -18.84 -22.06
C ASP A 39 1.40 -18.29 -20.89
N VAL A 40 0.50 -17.36 -21.21
CA VAL A 40 -0.37 -16.68 -20.25
C VAL A 40 -1.25 -17.61 -19.41
N ARG A 41 -1.57 -18.82 -19.89
CA ARG A 41 -2.44 -19.76 -19.16
C ARG A 41 -1.75 -20.36 -17.94
N LEU A 42 -0.43 -20.53 -18.00
CA LEU A 42 0.38 -21.08 -16.91
C LEU A 42 1.03 -19.97 -16.09
N THR A 43 1.52 -18.91 -16.73
CA THR A 43 2.26 -17.86 -16.02
C THR A 43 1.38 -17.09 -15.02
N TYR A 44 0.12 -16.79 -15.36
CA TYR A 44 -0.77 -16.03 -14.46
C TYR A 44 -1.09 -16.79 -13.15
N PRO A 45 -1.53 -18.06 -13.17
CA PRO A 45 -1.76 -18.82 -11.95
C PRO A 45 -0.50 -19.01 -11.11
N ILE A 46 0.66 -19.25 -11.73
CA ILE A 46 1.93 -19.42 -11.01
C ILE A 46 2.32 -18.11 -10.31
N ALA A 47 2.32 -16.99 -11.03
CA ALA A 47 2.63 -15.68 -10.46
C ALA A 47 1.67 -15.32 -9.30
N PHE A 48 0.38 -15.65 -9.42
CA PHE A 48 -0.58 -15.47 -8.34
C PHE A 48 -0.22 -16.29 -7.09
N MET A 49 0.13 -17.56 -7.25
CA MET A 49 0.55 -18.42 -6.13
C MET A 49 1.84 -17.92 -5.49
N GLU A 50 2.81 -17.48 -6.28
CA GLU A 50 4.07 -16.92 -5.78
C GLU A 50 3.84 -15.63 -4.97
N ILE A 51 2.96 -14.73 -5.46
CA ILE A 51 2.58 -13.52 -4.73
C ILE A 51 1.90 -13.87 -3.41
N LEU A 52 0.96 -14.84 -3.40
CA LEU A 52 0.29 -15.27 -2.18
C LEU A 52 1.26 -15.87 -1.16
N ILE A 53 2.14 -16.76 -1.59
CA ILE A 53 3.15 -17.38 -0.73
C ILE A 53 4.11 -16.31 -0.21
N GLY A 54 4.61 -15.45 -1.09
CA GLY A 54 5.54 -14.39 -0.73
C GLY A 54 4.96 -13.40 0.27
N ALA A 55 3.71 -12.97 0.05
CA ALA A 55 2.99 -12.10 0.98
C ALA A 55 2.73 -12.79 2.33
N SER A 56 2.45 -14.09 2.35
CA SER A 56 2.17 -14.82 3.59
C SER A 56 3.44 -15.11 4.41
N VAL A 57 4.56 -15.39 3.75
CA VAL A 57 5.80 -15.83 4.40
C VAL A 57 6.73 -14.66 4.74
N PHE A 58 6.80 -13.61 3.91
CA PHE A 58 7.82 -12.56 4.03
C PHE A 58 7.28 -11.18 4.43
N SER A 59 5.96 -11.00 4.62
CA SER A 59 5.39 -9.68 4.90
C SER A 59 5.71 -9.14 6.30
N GLU A 60 5.96 -10.00 7.29
CA GLU A 60 6.11 -9.60 8.70
C GLU A 60 7.12 -8.46 8.90
N LYS A 61 8.33 -8.61 8.35
CA LYS A 61 9.38 -7.59 8.49
C LYS A 61 9.01 -6.27 7.84
N ILE A 62 8.36 -6.30 6.68
CA ILE A 62 7.97 -5.10 5.93
C ILE A 62 6.83 -4.38 6.65
N SER A 63 5.81 -5.14 7.08
CA SER A 63 4.69 -4.64 7.87
C SER A 63 5.15 -4.02 9.18
N TYR A 64 6.15 -4.61 9.85
CA TYR A 64 6.75 -4.04 11.06
C TYR A 64 7.44 -2.71 10.78
N VAL A 65 8.26 -2.62 9.73
CA VAL A 65 8.95 -1.35 9.39
C VAL A 65 7.95 -0.25 9.04
N ILE A 66 6.92 -0.57 8.26
CA ILE A 66 5.90 0.42 7.88
C ILE A 66 5.04 0.81 9.08
N GLY A 67 4.58 -0.16 9.86
CA GLY A 67 3.67 0.04 10.99
C GLY A 67 4.31 0.69 12.20
N GLU A 68 5.55 0.35 12.55
CA GLU A 68 6.19 0.82 13.79
C GLU A 68 7.18 1.96 13.55
N ARG A 69 7.86 2.00 12.38
CA ARG A 69 8.91 3.01 12.13
C ARG A 69 8.46 4.16 11.25
N LEU A 70 7.42 3.97 10.44
CA LEU A 70 6.93 4.99 9.51
C LEU A 70 5.56 5.57 9.91
N ALA A 71 4.76 4.85 10.70
CA ALA A 71 3.43 5.30 11.14
C ALA A 71 3.47 6.19 12.39
N ILE A 72 4.26 7.27 12.39
CA ILE A 72 4.19 8.34 13.42
C ILE A 72 3.00 9.30 13.10
N LEU A 73 1.97 8.78 12.43
CA LEU A 73 0.83 9.54 11.92
C LEU A 73 -0.44 9.11 12.66
N SER A 74 -1.38 10.04 12.82
CA SER A 74 -2.71 9.67 13.31
C SER A 74 -3.38 8.69 12.34
N PRO A 75 -4.30 7.82 12.80
CA PRO A 75 -4.95 6.81 11.95
C PRO A 75 -5.54 7.38 10.66
N LEU A 76 -6.16 8.56 10.75
CA LEU A 76 -6.73 9.26 9.58
C LEU A 76 -5.67 9.68 8.55
N LYS A 77 -4.51 10.16 9.00
CA LYS A 77 -3.40 10.56 8.11
C LYS A 77 -2.74 9.35 7.48
N LEU A 78 -2.58 8.27 8.24
CA LEU A 78 -2.07 7.00 7.72
C LEU A 78 -3.00 6.44 6.64
N SER A 79 -4.31 6.43 6.91
CA SER A 79 -5.33 6.03 5.93
C SER A 79 -5.28 6.91 4.67
N SER A 80 -5.23 8.24 4.84
CA SER A 80 -5.14 9.20 3.73
C SER A 80 -3.87 9.01 2.89
N SER A 81 -2.73 8.74 3.54
CA SER A 81 -1.46 8.42 2.89
C SER A 81 -1.55 7.14 2.06
N LEU A 82 -2.11 6.09 2.63
CA LEU A 82 -2.29 4.81 1.93
C LEU A 82 -3.24 4.96 0.74
N LEU A 83 -4.34 5.70 0.91
CA LEU A 83 -5.32 5.94 -0.14
C LEU A 83 -4.70 6.73 -1.31
N SER A 84 -4.00 7.83 -1.04
CA SER A 84 -3.35 8.64 -2.10
C SER A 84 -2.28 7.85 -2.85
N SER A 85 -1.48 7.06 -2.11
CA SER A 85 -0.48 6.16 -2.68
C SER A 85 -1.11 5.10 -3.59
N SER A 86 -2.23 4.52 -3.15
CA SER A 86 -2.97 3.50 -3.91
C SER A 86 -3.60 4.08 -5.18
N ILE A 87 -4.17 5.29 -5.11
CA ILE A 87 -4.72 5.98 -6.29
C ILE A 87 -3.62 6.24 -7.32
N LEU A 88 -2.47 6.78 -6.89
CA LEU A 88 -1.36 7.02 -7.80
C LEU A 88 -0.83 5.72 -8.40
N SER A 89 -0.66 4.68 -7.59
CA SER A 89 -0.29 3.35 -8.07
C SER A 89 -1.28 2.81 -9.10
N TRP A 90 -2.58 2.96 -8.84
CA TRP A 90 -3.63 2.53 -9.76
C TRP A 90 -3.54 3.25 -11.10
N MET A 91 -3.39 4.58 -11.07
CA MET A 91 -3.24 5.40 -12.28
C MET A 91 -2.03 4.96 -13.11
N LEU A 92 -0.88 4.76 -12.47
CA LEU A 92 0.35 4.29 -13.13
C LEU A 92 0.17 2.89 -13.73
N THR A 93 -0.53 2.00 -13.03
CA THR A 93 -0.90 0.68 -13.56
C THR A 93 -1.80 0.80 -14.80
N GLN A 94 -2.79 1.70 -14.82
CA GLN A 94 -3.68 1.87 -15.98
C GLN A 94 -2.93 2.33 -17.24
N ILE A 95 -1.89 3.14 -17.07
CA ILE A 95 -1.06 3.62 -18.19
C ILE A 95 0.16 2.73 -18.47
N GLY A 96 0.26 1.56 -17.83
CA GLY A 96 1.30 0.56 -18.08
C GLY A 96 2.69 0.95 -17.58
N ILE A 97 2.80 1.86 -16.59
CA ILE A 97 4.09 2.25 -16.02
C ILE A 97 4.44 1.31 -14.84
N PRO A 98 5.55 0.56 -14.91
CA PRO A 98 6.07 -0.19 -13.78
C PRO A 98 6.65 0.79 -12.77
N ALA A 99 6.04 0.89 -11.59
CA ALA A 99 6.35 1.94 -10.63
C ALA A 99 6.96 1.39 -9.34
N ALA A 100 7.87 2.16 -8.73
CA ALA A 100 8.46 1.82 -7.44
C ALA A 100 7.47 2.09 -6.30
N LEU A 101 6.68 1.07 -5.93
CA LEU A 101 5.58 1.19 -4.98
C LEU A 101 6.01 1.67 -3.59
N THR A 102 7.21 1.27 -3.12
CA THR A 102 7.79 1.79 -1.87
C THR A 102 7.97 3.30 -1.91
N GLN A 103 8.41 3.86 -3.05
CA GLN A 103 8.61 5.30 -3.19
C GLN A 103 7.29 6.06 -3.24
N ILE A 104 6.28 5.47 -3.91
CA ILE A 104 4.91 6.02 -3.92
C ILE A 104 4.36 6.08 -2.49
N MET A 105 4.48 5.00 -1.72
CA MET A 105 4.06 4.95 -0.32
C MET A 105 4.82 5.96 0.55
N LEU A 106 6.15 6.05 0.42
CA LEU A 106 6.95 7.04 1.15
C LEU A 106 6.54 8.48 0.81
N GLY A 107 6.26 8.77 -0.47
CA GLY A 107 5.75 10.08 -0.90
C GLY A 107 4.40 10.42 -0.26
N GLY A 108 3.48 9.46 -0.20
CA GLY A 108 2.20 9.62 0.51
C GLY A 108 2.39 9.90 2.00
N LEU A 109 3.29 9.16 2.65
CA LEU A 109 3.57 9.31 4.09
C LEU A 109 4.19 10.68 4.39
N VAL A 110 5.16 11.11 3.59
CA VAL A 110 5.78 12.43 3.70
C VAL A 110 4.74 13.54 3.47
N GLY A 111 3.90 13.40 2.45
CA GLY A 111 2.82 14.36 2.18
C GLY A 111 1.83 14.47 3.35
N ALA A 112 1.44 13.35 3.94
CA ALA A 112 0.56 13.32 5.11
C ALA A 112 1.24 13.87 6.38
N ALA A 113 2.56 13.70 6.53
CA ALA A 113 3.31 14.31 7.61
C ALA A 113 3.37 15.85 7.47
N LEU A 114 3.64 16.33 6.25
CA LEU A 114 3.75 17.76 5.94
C LEU A 114 2.42 18.51 5.95
N SER A 115 1.28 17.84 5.76
CA SER A 115 -0.04 18.47 5.82
C SER A 115 -0.46 18.91 7.23
N SER A 116 0.41 18.67 8.21
CA SER A 116 0.21 18.98 9.62
C SER A 116 1.19 20.08 10.03
N PRO A 117 0.81 21.03 10.91
CA PRO A 117 1.83 21.82 11.59
C PRO A 117 2.77 20.84 12.31
N ILE A 118 4.09 21.03 12.14
CA ILE A 118 5.11 20.29 12.88
C ILE A 118 4.80 20.51 14.36
N SER A 119 4.28 19.48 15.03
CA SER A 119 4.17 19.52 16.49
C SER A 119 5.58 19.31 17.00
N ILE A 120 6.32 20.41 17.13
CA ILE A 120 7.54 20.44 17.92
C ILE A 120 7.06 20.33 19.36
N THR A 121 6.84 19.11 19.85
CA THR A 121 6.77 18.86 21.29
C THR A 121 8.21 18.99 21.78
N ILE A 122 8.62 20.22 22.08
CA ILE A 122 9.81 20.47 22.89
C ILE A 122 9.45 19.98 24.30
N PHE A 123 10.25 19.06 24.81
CA PHE A 123 10.16 18.54 26.18
C PHE A 123 10.22 19.65 27.23
#